data_AF-A0A3B8MGN5-F1
#
_entry.id   AF-A0A3B8MGN5-F1
#
_cell.length_a   1.000
_cell.length_b   1.000
_cell.length_c   1.000
_cell.angle_alpha   90.00
_cell.angle_beta   90.00
_cell.angle_gamma   90.00
#
_symmetry.space_group_name_H-M   'P 1'
#
loop_
_entity.id
_entity.type
_entity.pdbx_description
1 polymer ?
#
loop_
_entity_poly.entity_id
_entity_poly.type
_entity_poly.pdbx_seq_one_letter_code
_entity_poly.pdbx_strand_id
1 'polypeptide(L)'
;MLKSFEGGSAAYRVGQGTFNVDPESYLLVNEGQRYTVEIDHQTPVSSLCLFFPPGFAEDVKGSLTSSLTDLLDNPKNDPNPVRFYERTYRLTPELRQSLQMIRDSDPATINPDGQMFRVGRKLLVGRMQLASEISRVPAARPSTR
;
A
#
# COMPACT_ATOMS: atom_id res chain seq x y z
N MET A 1 1.74 6.00 2.06
CA MET A 1 2.91 5.82 1.17
C MET A 1 3.27 4.34 1.04
N LEU A 2 3.85 3.93 -0.08
CA LEU A 2 4.36 2.56 -0.32
C LEU A 2 5.89 2.57 -0.38
N LYS A 3 6.53 1.56 0.23
CA LYS A 3 7.97 1.29 0.19
C LYS A 3 8.23 -0.11 -0.37
N SER A 4 9.13 -0.23 -1.36
CA SER A 4 9.66 -1.52 -1.83
C SER A 4 11.16 -1.44 -2.11
N PHE A 5 11.83 -2.59 -2.13
CA PHE A 5 13.28 -2.71 -2.32
C PHE A 5 13.64 -3.63 -3.48
N GLU A 6 14.80 -3.37 -4.07
CA GLU A 6 15.51 -4.27 -4.98
C GLU A 6 16.95 -4.41 -4.49
N GLY A 7 17.42 -5.66 -4.40
CA GLY A 7 18.69 -5.99 -3.76
C GLY A 7 18.63 -5.80 -2.24
N GLY A 8 19.00 -6.82 -1.48
CA GLY A 8 19.03 -6.75 -0.01
C GLY A 8 17.65 -6.54 0.62
N SER A 9 17.63 -5.95 1.82
CA SER A 9 16.43 -5.70 2.62
C SER A 9 16.61 -4.46 3.51
N ALA A 10 15.53 -3.92 4.07
CA ALA A 10 15.60 -2.81 5.00
C ALA A 10 14.66 -3.01 6.18
N ALA A 11 15.12 -2.67 7.37
CA ALA A 11 14.32 -2.70 8.59
C ALA A 11 13.63 -1.34 8.78
N TYR A 12 12.30 -1.33 8.73
CA TYR A 12 11.49 -0.15 8.97
C TYR A 12 10.93 -0.18 10.39
N ARG A 13 11.14 0.87 11.17
CA ARG A 13 10.44 1.04 12.45
C ARG A 13 9.29 1.99 12.24
N VAL A 14 8.07 1.50 12.47
CA VAL A 14 6.82 2.23 12.26
C VAL A 14 5.97 2.03 13.51
N GLY A 15 5.60 3.12 14.18
CA GLY A 15 4.93 3.03 15.48
C GLY A 15 5.79 2.26 16.50
N GLN A 16 5.25 1.17 17.03
CA GLN A 16 5.94 0.26 17.96
C GLN A 16 6.51 -0.99 17.27
N GLY A 17 6.27 -1.15 15.97
CA GLY A 17 6.67 -2.32 15.20
C GLY A 17 7.98 -2.13 14.43
N THR A 18 8.67 -3.23 14.16
CA THR A 18 9.80 -3.29 13.22
C THR A 18 9.46 -4.27 12.10
N PHE A 19 9.61 -3.83 10.86
CA PHE A 19 9.14 -4.52 9.66
C PHE A 19 10.29 -4.65 8.65
N ASN A 20 10.69 -5.88 8.33
CA ASN A 20 11.71 -6.11 7.32
C ASN A 20 11.09 -6.13 5.92
N VAL A 21 11.60 -5.28 5.02
CA VAL A 21 11.17 -5.17 3.62
C VAL A 21 12.28 -5.71 2.73
N ASP A 22 11.99 -6.78 2.00
CA ASP A 22 12.88 -7.47 1.06
C ASP A 22 12.33 -7.35 -0.38
N PRO A 23 12.98 -7.95 -1.41
CA PRO A 23 12.53 -7.82 -2.80
C PRO A 23 11.20 -8.53 -3.09
N GLU A 24 10.68 -9.32 -2.16
CA GLU A 24 9.44 -10.07 -2.27
C GLU A 24 8.28 -9.39 -1.52
N SER A 25 8.56 -8.26 -0.85
CA SER A 25 7.61 -7.60 0.03
C SER A 25 7.61 -6.08 -0.14
N TYR A 26 6.57 -5.47 0.41
CA TYR A 26 6.41 -4.03 0.49
C TYR A 26 5.79 -3.64 1.83
N LEU A 27 5.97 -2.37 2.18
CA LEU A 27 5.40 -1.77 3.39
C LEU A 27 4.51 -0.59 3.00
N LEU A 28 3.36 -0.50 3.67
CA LEU A 28 2.48 0.67 3.62
C LEU A 28 2.62 1.44 4.93
N VAL A 29 2.90 2.72 4.83
CA VAL A 29 2.90 3.64 5.97
C VAL A 29 1.71 4.57 5.80
N ASN A 30 0.84 4.63 6.81
CA ASN A 30 -0.37 5.44 6.78
C ASN A 30 -0.03 6.93 6.79
N GLU A 31 -1.00 7.76 6.42
CA GLU A 31 -0.84 9.22 6.42
C GLU A 31 -0.46 9.74 7.83
N GLY A 32 0.47 10.70 7.88
CA GLY A 32 0.96 11.32 9.12
C GLY A 32 1.85 10.43 10.00
N GLN A 33 2.06 9.17 9.62
CA GLN A 33 2.81 8.22 10.43
C GLN A 33 4.32 8.38 10.25
N ARG A 34 5.02 8.58 11.37
CA ARG A 34 6.49 8.64 11.40
C ARG A 34 7.09 7.25 11.28
N TYR A 35 8.24 7.17 10.63
CA TYR A 35 9.03 5.95 10.53
C TYR A 35 10.52 6.26 10.51
N THR A 36 11.32 5.26 10.87
CA THR A 36 12.76 5.23 10.58
C THR A 36 13.07 4.03 9.69
N VAL A 37 14.19 4.10 8.96
CA VAL A 37 14.67 3.01 8.12
C VAL A 37 16.14 2.76 8.42
N GLU A 38 16.47 1.50 8.64
CA GLU A 38 17.83 0.99 8.82
C GLU A 38 18.15 0.11 7.60
N ILE A 39 19.22 0.47 6.89
CA ILE A 39 19.71 -0.26 5.71
C ILE A 39 21.15 -0.66 6.03
N ASP A 40 21.37 -1.96 6.23
CA ASP A 40 22.69 -2.52 6.50
C ASP A 40 23.01 -3.59 5.44
N HIS A 41 23.62 -3.16 4.34
CA HIS A 41 23.99 -4.03 3.22
C HIS A 41 25.36 -3.67 2.67
N GLN A 42 26.18 -4.70 2.43
CA GLN A 42 27.51 -4.56 1.80
C GLN A 42 27.42 -4.39 0.28
N THR A 43 26.26 -4.70 -0.31
CA THR A 43 25.97 -4.55 -1.74
C THR A 43 24.99 -3.40 -1.98
N PRO A 44 25.02 -2.74 -3.16
CA PRO A 44 24.04 -1.71 -3.50
C PRO A 44 22.60 -2.21 -3.39
N VAL A 45 21.74 -1.38 -2.80
CA VAL A 45 20.29 -1.61 -2.71
C VAL A 45 19.53 -0.41 -3.29
N SER A 46 18.37 -0.64 -3.87
CA SER A 46 17.52 0.40 -4.45
C SER A 46 16.12 0.39 -3.81
N SER A 47 15.65 1.57 -3.38
CA SER A 47 14.30 1.72 -2.82
C SER A 47 13.40 2.50 -3.76
N LEU A 48 12.18 2.00 -4.01
CA LEU A 48 11.11 2.77 -4.63
C LEU A 48 10.14 3.22 -3.54
N CYS A 49 9.87 4.53 -3.53
CA CYS A 49 8.98 5.17 -2.57
C CYS A 49 7.86 5.89 -3.32
N LEU A 50 6.63 5.41 -3.17
CA LEU A 50 5.46 6.08 -3.73
C LEU A 50 4.74 6.87 -2.65
N PHE A 51 4.73 8.19 -2.80
CA PHE A 51 3.99 9.10 -1.93
C PHE A 51 2.64 9.39 -2.57
N PHE A 52 1.57 9.03 -1.87
CA PHE A 52 0.21 9.33 -2.29
C PHE A 52 -0.22 10.64 -1.61
N PRO A 53 -0.90 11.54 -2.33
CA PRO A 53 -1.42 12.75 -1.70
C PRO A 53 -2.48 12.40 -0.64
N PRO A 54 -2.73 13.28 0.34
CA PRO A 54 -3.85 13.15 1.27
C PRO A 54 -5.17 12.89 0.55
N GLY A 55 -6.02 12.02 1.09
CA GLY A 55 -7.32 11.68 0.49
C GLY A 55 -7.27 10.73 -0.72
N PHE A 56 -6.07 10.40 -1.22
CA PHE A 56 -5.93 9.57 -2.43
C PHE A 56 -6.54 8.18 -2.27
N ALA A 57 -6.42 7.57 -1.09
CA ALA A 57 -6.96 6.23 -0.86
C ALA A 57 -8.50 6.24 -0.84
N GLU A 58 -9.10 7.31 -0.33
CA GLU A 58 -10.53 7.57 -0.33
C GLU A 58 -11.05 7.81 -1.75
N ASP A 59 -10.31 8.58 -2.56
CA ASP A 59 -10.62 8.80 -3.97
C ASP A 59 -10.63 7.48 -4.74
N VAL A 60 -9.59 6.68 -4.58
CA VAL A 60 -9.50 5.38 -5.25
C VAL A 60 -10.59 4.43 -4.74
N LYS A 61 -10.87 4.41 -3.43
CA LYS A 61 -11.96 3.60 -2.86
C LYS A 61 -13.30 3.96 -3.49
N GLY A 62 -13.65 5.25 -3.51
CA GLY A 62 -14.92 5.67 -4.08
C GLY A 62 -15.01 5.40 -5.58
N SER A 63 -13.89 5.38 -6.33
CA SER A 63 -13.90 4.96 -7.74
C SER A 63 -14.20 3.46 -7.94
N LEU A 64 -13.96 2.64 -6.92
CA LEU A 64 -14.18 1.19 -6.95
C LEU A 64 -15.60 0.82 -6.51
N THR A 65 -16.23 1.64 -5.66
CA THR A 65 -17.50 1.30 -4.99
C THR A 65 -18.70 2.10 -5.48
N SER A 66 -18.50 3.27 -6.09
CA SER A 66 -19.59 4.14 -6.54
C SER A 66 -19.89 3.92 -8.02
N SER A 67 -21.16 4.04 -8.40
CA SER A 67 -21.51 4.14 -9.81
C SER A 67 -21.07 5.50 -10.37
N LEU A 68 -20.95 5.62 -11.70
CA LEU A 68 -20.55 6.87 -12.35
C LEU A 68 -21.53 8.02 -12.02
N THR A 69 -22.83 7.71 -11.93
CA THR A 69 -23.89 8.67 -11.60
C THR A 69 -23.75 9.19 -10.16
N ASP A 70 -23.49 8.30 -9.19
CA ASP A 70 -23.33 8.68 -7.79
C ASP A 70 -22.12 9.60 -7.55
N LEU A 71 -21.08 9.45 -8.37
CA LEU A 71 -19.83 10.22 -8.26
C LEU A 71 -19.99 11.67 -8.76
N LEU A 72 -20.96 11.91 -9.64
CA LEU A 72 -21.29 13.24 -10.16
C LEU A 72 -22.25 13.99 -9.23
N ASP A 73 -23.21 13.28 -8.62
CA ASP A 73 -24.25 13.89 -7.77
C ASP A 73 -23.78 14.14 -6.33
N ASN A 74 -22.81 13.36 -5.83
CA ASN A 74 -22.35 13.48 -4.45
C ASN A 74 -20.81 13.36 -4.35
N PRO A 75 -20.05 14.48 -4.44
CA PRO A 75 -18.60 14.44 -4.29
C PRO A 75 -18.25 13.89 -2.91
N LYS A 76 -17.43 12.84 -2.92
CA LYS A 76 -17.21 11.88 -1.82
C LYS A 76 -16.92 12.55 -0.48
N ASN A 77 -17.69 12.18 0.55
CA ASN A 77 -17.37 12.40 1.96
C ASN A 77 -17.62 11.08 2.74
N ASP A 78 -16.75 10.09 2.57
CA ASP A 78 -16.72 8.98 3.53
C ASP A 78 -15.99 9.47 4.79
N PRO A 79 -16.66 9.55 5.95
CA PRO A 79 -16.04 10.06 7.18
C PRO A 79 -14.95 9.12 7.72
N ASN A 80 -14.85 7.88 7.23
CA ASN A 80 -13.88 6.91 7.71
C ASN A 80 -12.63 6.88 6.83
N PRO A 81 -11.46 7.33 7.33
CA PRO A 81 -10.23 7.29 6.57
C PRO A 81 -9.80 5.85 6.29
N VAL A 82 -9.29 5.63 5.09
CA VAL A 82 -8.76 4.34 4.66
C VAL A 82 -7.39 4.14 5.30
N ARG A 83 -7.33 3.19 6.23
CA ARG A 83 -6.08 2.76 6.88
C ARG A 83 -5.68 1.34 6.51
N PHE A 84 -4.38 1.13 6.40
CA PHE A 84 -3.75 -0.18 6.23
C PHE A 84 -3.14 -0.63 7.56
N TYR A 85 -3.06 -1.95 7.74
CA TYR A 85 -2.41 -2.54 8.91
C TYR A 85 -0.89 -2.35 8.81
N GLU A 86 -0.26 -2.07 9.95
CA GLU A 86 1.20 -1.97 10.05
C GLU A 86 1.80 -3.37 9.97
N ARG A 87 2.15 -3.79 8.76
CA ARG A 87 2.84 -5.06 8.47
C ARG A 87 3.52 -4.98 7.11
N THR A 88 4.40 -5.94 6.85
CA THR A 88 4.86 -6.21 5.49
C THR A 88 3.84 -7.04 4.73
N TYR A 89 3.70 -6.73 3.45
CA TYR A 89 2.80 -7.39 2.51
C TYR A 89 3.64 -8.04 1.41
N ARG A 90 3.25 -9.23 0.96
CA ARG A 90 3.90 -9.89 -0.18
C ARG A 90 3.52 -9.19 -1.47
N LEU A 91 4.49 -8.98 -2.35
CA LEU A 91 4.24 -8.45 -3.69
C LEU A 91 3.51 -9.52 -4.51
N THR A 92 2.34 -9.16 -5.05
CA THR A 92 1.71 -9.97 -6.10
C THR A 92 2.46 -9.78 -7.42
N PRO A 93 2.40 -10.74 -8.35
CA PRO A 93 3.04 -10.60 -9.67
C PRO A 93 2.62 -9.30 -10.38
N GLU A 94 1.33 -8.94 -10.30
CA GLU A 94 0.79 -7.75 -10.94
C GLU A 94 1.28 -6.47 -10.29
N LEU A 95 1.39 -6.43 -8.95
CA LEU A 95 1.92 -5.26 -8.26
C LEU A 95 3.42 -5.12 -8.54
N ARG A 96 4.19 -6.21 -8.49
CA ARG A 96 5.61 -6.22 -8.85
C ARG A 96 5.82 -5.65 -10.25
N GLN A 97 5.06 -6.11 -11.23
CA GLN A 97 5.16 -5.61 -12.60
C GLN A 97 4.87 -4.10 -12.68
N SER A 98 3.85 -3.60 -11.98
CA SER A 98 3.57 -2.16 -11.95
C SER A 98 4.68 -1.35 -11.29
N LEU A 99 5.29 -1.85 -10.21
CA LEU A 99 6.42 -1.17 -9.57
C LEU A 99 7.66 -1.17 -10.47
N GLN A 100 7.93 -2.29 -11.17
CA GLN A 100 9.02 -2.38 -12.14
C GLN A 100 8.84 -1.37 -13.28
N MET A 101 7.64 -1.29 -13.86
CA MET A 101 7.35 -0.30 -14.89
C MET A 101 7.62 1.13 -14.41
N ILE A 102 7.30 1.46 -13.15
CA ILE A 102 7.58 2.78 -12.58
C ILE A 102 9.09 3.01 -12.42
N ARG A 103 9.85 2.00 -11.98
CA ARG A 103 11.32 2.08 -11.83
C ARG A 103 12.02 2.32 -13.16
N ASP A 104 11.56 1.65 -14.21
CA ASP A 104 12.16 1.69 -15.54
C ASP A 104 11.65 2.87 -16.39
N SER A 105 10.63 3.60 -15.91
CA SER A 105 10.04 4.72 -16.64
C SER A 105 10.97 5.92 -16.67
N ASP A 106 11.06 6.57 -17.83
CA ASP A 106 11.68 7.89 -17.93
C ASP A 106 10.78 8.95 -17.24
N PRO A 107 11.30 9.72 -16.26
CA PRO A 107 10.57 10.80 -15.63
C PRO A 107 9.96 11.82 -16.61
N ALA A 108 10.52 11.98 -17.80
CA ALA A 108 10.01 12.89 -18.83
C ALA A 108 8.74 12.38 -19.54
N THR A 109 8.46 11.08 -19.49
CA THR A 109 7.36 10.45 -20.25
C THR A 109 6.34 9.73 -19.38
N ILE A 110 6.65 9.50 -18.10
CA ILE A 110 5.73 8.87 -17.17
C ILE A 110 4.48 9.75 -16.98
N ASN A 111 3.31 9.12 -16.94
CA ASN A 111 2.09 9.72 -16.41
C ASN A 111 1.97 9.34 -14.92
N PRO A 112 2.40 10.21 -13.98
CA PRO A 112 2.50 9.84 -12.57
C PRO A 112 1.12 9.50 -11.98
N ASP A 113 0.11 10.32 -12.29
CA ASP A 113 -1.24 10.18 -11.75
C ASP A 113 -1.87 8.86 -12.18
N GLY A 114 -1.76 8.51 -13.46
CA GLY A 114 -2.28 7.25 -14.00
C GLY A 114 -1.62 6.03 -13.36
N GLN A 115 -0.30 6.08 -13.14
CA GLN A 115 0.43 4.99 -12.51
C GLN A 115 0.14 4.88 -11.01
N MET A 116 0.11 6.00 -10.29
CA MET A 116 -0.27 6.05 -8.89
C MET A 116 -1.67 5.49 -8.69
N PHE A 117 -2.64 5.90 -9.51
CA PHE A 117 -4.02 5.40 -9.45
C PHE A 117 -4.10 3.88 -9.69
N ARG A 118 -3.36 3.36 -10.67
CA ARG A 118 -3.27 1.91 -10.94
C ARG A 118 -2.72 1.14 -9.73
N VAL A 119 -1.63 1.63 -9.13
CA VAL A 119 -1.04 1.01 -7.93
C VAL A 119 -2.02 1.10 -6.76
N GLY A 120 -2.59 2.27 -6.49
CA GLY A 120 -3.58 2.50 -5.43
C GLY A 120 -4.76 1.55 -5.51
N ARG A 121 -5.30 1.34 -6.72
CA ARG A 121 -6.41 0.39 -6.95
C ARG A 121 -6.04 -1.03 -6.54
N LYS A 122 -4.86 -1.51 -6.93
CA LYS A 122 -4.37 -2.85 -6.56
C LYS A 122 -4.21 -3.01 -5.05
N LEU A 123 -3.67 -1.99 -4.37
CA LEU A 123 -3.50 -1.99 -2.92
C LEU A 123 -4.85 -2.06 -2.19
N LEU A 124 -5.85 -1.31 -2.64
CA LEU A 124 -7.18 -1.30 -2.02
C LEU A 124 -7.95 -2.59 -2.27
N VAL A 125 -7.90 -3.14 -3.48
CA VAL A 125 -8.51 -4.45 -3.78
C VAL A 125 -7.90 -5.53 -2.89
N GLY A 126 -6.57 -5.58 -2.77
CA GLY A 126 -5.88 -6.52 -1.88
C GLY A 126 -6.29 -6.35 -0.42
N ARG A 127 -6.44 -5.10 0.06
CA ARG A 127 -6.96 -4.83 1.42
C ARG A 127 -8.40 -5.34 1.60
N MET A 128 -9.28 -5.12 0.63
CA MET A 128 -10.68 -5.57 0.70
C MET A 128 -10.77 -7.10 0.74
N GLN A 129 -9.95 -7.80 -0.05
CA GLN A 129 -9.86 -9.26 -0.03
C GLN A 129 -9.41 -9.77 1.34
N LEU A 130 -8.33 -9.21 1.90
CA LEU A 130 -7.85 -9.55 3.25
C LEU A 130 -8.89 -9.31 4.34
N ALA A 131 -9.61 -8.17 4.28
CA ALA A 131 -10.68 -7.89 5.24
C ALA A 131 -11.83 -8.91 5.14
N SER A 132 -12.17 -9.32 3.91
CA SER A 132 -13.19 -10.34 3.69
C SER A 132 -12.76 -11.72 4.20
N GLU A 133 -11.48 -12.10 4.04
CA GLU A 133 -10.92 -13.35 4.56
C GLU A 133 -10.94 -13.38 6.08
N ILE A 134 -10.53 -12.30 6.75
CA ILE A 134 -10.57 -12.18 8.21
C ILE A 134 -12.01 -12.30 8.74
N SER A 135 -12.98 -11.67 8.07
CA SER A 135 -14.40 -11.77 8.47
C SER A 135 -14.98 -13.18 8.34
N ARG A 136 -14.35 -14.05 7.54
CA ARG A 136 -14.76 -15.45 7.32
C ARG A 136 -14.08 -16.44 8.27
N VAL A 137 -13.09 -16.01 9.06
CA VAL A 137 -12.51 -16.86 10.11
C VAL A 137 -13.53 -16.98 11.24
N PRO A 138 -14.02 -18.19 11.59
CA PRO A 138 -14.88 -18.35 12.74
C PRO A 138 -14.11 -17.91 13.98
N ALA A 139 -14.68 -17.00 14.78
CA ALA A 139 -14.13 -16.58 16.06
C ALA A 139 -14.00 -17.80 16.99
N ALA A 140 -12.84 -18.45 16.95
CA ALA A 140 -12.58 -19.66 17.71
C ALA A 140 -12.29 -19.32 19.17
N ARG A 141 -13.40 -19.30 19.93
CA ARG A 141 -13.59 -19.62 21.36
C ARG A 141 -13.08 -18.62 22.41
N PRO A 142 -13.93 -18.26 23.40
CA PRO A 142 -13.47 -17.58 24.59
C PRO A 142 -12.51 -18.51 25.34
N SER A 143 -11.26 -18.09 25.48
CA SER A 143 -10.36 -18.68 26.46
C SER A 143 -10.86 -18.27 27.84
N THR A 144 -11.70 -19.11 28.44
CA THR A 144 -11.96 -19.06 29.89
C THR A 144 -11.05 -20.04 30.59
N ARG A 145 -10.37 -19.47 31.58
CA ARG A 145 -9.40 -19.94 32.57
C ARG A 145 -9.75 -21.24 33.28
#